data_AF-A0A9N8RNA5-F1
#
_entry.id   AF-A0A9N8RNA5-F1
#
_cell.length_a   1.000
_cell.length_b   1.000
_cell.length_c   1.000
_cell.angle_alpha   90.00
_cell.angle_beta   90.00
_cell.angle_gamma   90.00
#
_symmetry.space_group_name_H-M   'P 1'
#
loop_
_entity.id
_entity.type
_entity.pdbx_description
1 polymer ?
#
loop_
_entity_poly.entity_id
_entity_poly.type
_entity_poly.pdbx_seq_one_letter_code
_entity_poly.pdbx_strand_id
1 'polypeptide(L)'
;LPALEFALSEVGQSCSSTRALRIEQGLDESKQFPFQLCSHPTRFYSIIPNYQLRKMAPQSQDSGQNALPPVDIKPLLTKLWPAESAVSPQEIAEAISHFFTNQVTEAQTASLLMSLHFTKLDFRADVLAECARVMREAAAPIPVEELREVIERRGRKEGAYRGGLCDIVGTGGDGHDTFNISTTSSILASALLMVSKHGNKASTSKSGSADLVACMKPQPPIISAVRPDTLVKAYSETNYTFLFAPVFHTGMRYVAPIRKQLPWRTVFNNLGPLANPVEDVLEARVIGVGRRDLGPAFAEALCMAGFKKALIICGEEDLDEVSCAGNTLCWKVNETSPGKLEVEHFTVHPSDFGLSTHPLNTVSSGKEPSENAEILSRILHNELPDNDPILEFVLLNTAALLVTSGICEADTSNMGKGDDGKVITERGPGGLRWKEGVRRARWALKSGEAWRQWEKFVKVTNEIGA
;
A
#
# COMPACT_ATOMS: atom_id res chain seq x y z
N LEU A 1 -52.77 -15.35 5.92
CA LEU A 1 -53.60 -16.18 6.82
C LEU A 1 -52.68 -16.73 7.89
N PRO A 2 -52.90 -16.38 9.17
CA PRO A 2 -51.83 -16.03 10.11
C PRO A 2 -51.89 -16.81 11.45
N ALA A 3 -50.93 -16.50 12.34
CA ALA A 3 -50.89 -16.68 13.81
C ALA A 3 -49.49 -17.22 14.20
N LEU A 4 -48.77 -16.68 15.18
CA LEU A 4 -49.21 -16.12 16.44
C LEU A 4 -48.52 -14.78 16.79
N GLU A 5 -49.36 -13.88 17.27
CA GLU A 5 -49.06 -12.77 18.20
C GLU A 5 -49.51 -13.19 19.62
N PHE A 6 -49.20 -12.30 20.59
CA PHE A 6 -49.51 -12.24 22.03
C PHE A 6 -48.33 -12.61 22.96
N ALA A 7 -47.89 -11.77 23.91
CA ALA A 7 -48.47 -10.54 24.44
C ALA A 7 -47.41 -9.61 25.06
N LEU A 8 -47.61 -8.31 24.90
CA LEU A 8 -47.08 -7.23 25.74
C LEU A 8 -48.16 -6.84 26.78
N SER A 9 -47.74 -6.52 28.00
CA SER A 9 -48.34 -5.50 28.88
C SER A 9 -47.35 -5.23 30.02
N GLU A 10 -46.58 -4.14 29.96
CA GLU A 10 -46.86 -2.87 30.64
C GLU A 10 -47.01 -2.98 32.17
N VAL A 11 -45.99 -2.48 32.90
CA VAL A 11 -46.18 -1.50 33.99
C VAL A 11 -44.98 -0.55 33.95
N GLY A 12 -45.22 0.71 33.57
CA GLY A 12 -44.29 1.81 33.84
C GLY A 12 -44.59 2.42 35.22
N GLN A 13 -43.56 2.98 35.88
CA GLN A 13 -43.54 4.36 36.39
C GLN A 13 -42.31 4.63 37.27
N SER A 14 -41.65 5.73 36.93
CA SER A 14 -40.93 6.71 37.77
C SER A 14 -40.41 6.31 39.16
N CYS A 15 -39.11 6.56 39.40
CA CYS A 15 -38.71 7.49 40.45
C CYS A 15 -37.28 8.00 40.25
N SER A 16 -37.14 9.30 40.49
CA SER A 16 -35.94 10.11 40.48
C SER A 16 -35.17 10.00 41.81
N SER A 17 -33.91 10.44 41.73
CA SER A 17 -33.08 11.03 42.79
C SER A 17 -32.15 10.14 43.64
N THR A 18 -30.93 10.69 43.78
CA THR A 18 -29.85 10.43 44.76
C THR A 18 -29.12 9.08 44.64
N ARG A 19 -27.78 9.02 44.59
CA ARG A 19 -26.85 9.73 45.47
C ARG A 19 -25.45 9.78 44.84
N ALA A 20 -24.89 10.98 44.74
CA ALA A 20 -23.47 11.22 44.50
C ALA A 20 -22.66 10.78 45.73
N LEU A 21 -21.62 9.98 45.53
CA LEU A 21 -20.61 9.71 46.54
C LEU A 21 -19.45 10.68 46.34
N ARG A 22 -19.48 11.72 47.17
CA ARG A 22 -18.43 12.70 47.41
C ARG A 22 -17.45 12.08 48.39
N ILE A 23 -16.18 11.93 48.00
CA ILE A 23 -15.07 11.72 48.94
C ILE A 23 -14.19 12.96 48.83
N GLU A 24 -14.37 13.88 49.77
CA GLU A 24 -13.44 14.95 50.11
C GLU A 24 -12.81 14.61 51.46
N GLN A 25 -11.51 14.33 51.48
CA GLN A 25 -10.52 14.59 52.54
C GLN A 25 -9.16 14.42 51.83
N GLY A 26 -8.13 15.26 51.92
CA GLY A 26 -7.77 16.40 52.75
C GLY A 26 -6.26 16.54 52.51
N LEU A 27 -5.80 17.77 52.28
CA LEU A 27 -4.40 18.12 52.01
C LEU A 27 -3.45 17.67 53.14
N ASP A 28 -2.26 17.18 52.77
CA ASP A 28 -1.05 17.43 53.56
C ASP A 28 0.16 17.57 52.64
N GLU A 29 0.67 18.80 52.56
CA GLU A 29 1.95 19.17 51.98
C GLU A 29 3.04 18.90 53.02
N SER A 30 3.97 17.99 52.74
CA SER A 30 5.40 18.13 53.08
C SER A 30 6.09 16.76 53.05
N LYS A 31 6.97 16.57 52.06
CA LYS A 31 8.22 15.80 52.17
C LYS A 31 9.00 15.91 50.86
N GLN A 32 9.84 16.93 50.78
CA GLN A 32 11.01 16.96 49.91
C GLN A 32 12.02 15.94 50.42
N PHE A 33 12.47 15.02 49.55
CA PHE A 33 13.83 14.47 49.57
C PHE A 33 14.26 14.10 48.14
N PRO A 34 15.56 14.24 47.80
CA PRO A 34 16.03 14.45 46.45
C PRO A 34 16.27 13.13 45.71
N PHE A 35 15.84 13.03 44.45
CA PHE A 35 16.32 11.97 43.56
C PHE A 35 17.44 12.51 42.66
N GLN A 36 18.62 12.01 42.98
CA GLN A 36 19.90 12.22 42.33
C GLN A 36 19.85 11.58 40.92
N LEU A 37 20.23 12.36 39.90
CA LEU A 37 20.43 11.88 38.53
C LEU A 37 21.56 10.85 38.50
N CYS A 38 21.21 9.59 38.27
CA CYS A 38 22.16 8.55 37.91
C CYS A 38 22.08 8.31 36.40
N SER A 39 23.03 8.89 35.68
CA SER A 39 23.27 8.68 34.26
C SER A 39 24.03 7.37 34.05
N HIS A 40 23.38 6.30 33.59
CA HIS A 40 24.02 5.14 32.94
C HIS A 40 23.14 4.62 31.79
N PRO A 41 23.71 4.28 30.62
CA PRO A 41 22.95 3.95 29.42
C PRO A 41 22.37 2.52 29.50
N THR A 42 21.05 2.42 29.40
CA THR A 42 20.35 1.15 29.25
C THR A 42 20.64 0.58 27.85
N ARG A 43 21.55 -0.39 27.79
CA ARG A 43 21.67 -1.32 26.65
C ARG A 43 20.37 -2.13 26.58
N PHE A 44 19.57 -1.89 25.55
CA PHE A 44 18.53 -2.83 25.14
C PHE A 44 19.22 -4.12 24.68
N TYR A 45 19.14 -5.17 25.50
CA TYR A 45 19.40 -6.52 25.03
C TYR A 45 18.21 -6.95 24.18
N SER A 46 18.41 -6.98 22.87
CA SER A 46 17.54 -7.68 21.93
C SER A 46 17.65 -9.18 22.20
N ILE A 47 16.67 -9.75 22.89
CA ILE A 47 16.45 -11.21 22.84
C ILE A 47 15.56 -11.45 21.64
N ILE A 48 16.17 -11.45 20.46
CA ILE A 48 15.58 -11.99 19.24
C ILE A 48 15.91 -13.49 19.27
N PRO A 49 14.92 -14.41 19.27
CA PRO A 49 15.22 -15.79 18.97
C PRO A 49 15.79 -15.85 17.54
N ASN A 50 17.03 -16.33 17.41
CA ASN A 50 17.67 -16.60 16.13
C ASN A 50 16.87 -17.68 15.36
N TYR A 51 15.86 -17.27 14.61
CA TYR A 51 15.24 -18.12 13.61
C TYR A 51 15.99 -17.94 12.29
N GLN A 52 17.00 -18.79 12.08
CA GLN A 52 17.58 -18.98 10.75
C GLN A 52 16.54 -19.70 9.87
N LEU A 53 15.72 -18.93 9.15
CA LEU A 53 15.23 -19.39 7.86
C LEU A 53 16.47 -19.60 6.98
N ARG A 54 16.80 -20.87 6.68
CA ARG A 54 17.91 -21.21 5.80
C ARG A 54 17.75 -20.43 4.48
N LYS A 55 18.69 -19.53 4.20
CA LYS A 55 18.88 -18.92 2.88
C LYS A 55 19.04 -20.06 1.85
N MET A 56 18.02 -20.31 1.04
CA MET A 56 18.12 -21.25 -0.07
C MET A 56 18.15 -20.45 -1.38
N ALA A 57 19.24 -20.62 -2.12
CA ALA A 57 19.39 -20.12 -3.48
C ALA A 57 18.41 -20.82 -4.43
N PRO A 58 17.99 -20.18 -5.53
CA PRO A 58 17.08 -20.81 -6.48
C PRO A 58 17.78 -21.95 -7.23
N GLN A 59 17.34 -23.18 -7.04
CA GLN A 59 17.73 -24.33 -7.87
C GLN A 59 16.60 -24.68 -8.84
N SER A 60 17.01 -24.91 -10.09
CA SER A 60 16.18 -25.31 -11.23
C SER A 60 15.71 -26.76 -11.16
N GLN A 61 14.43 -26.94 -11.51
CA GLN A 61 13.74 -28.14 -12.02
C GLN A 61 13.86 -29.49 -11.28
N ASP A 62 12.73 -29.83 -10.65
CA ASP A 62 12.03 -31.12 -10.58
C ASP A 62 12.86 -32.40 -10.31
N SER A 63 12.95 -32.74 -9.02
CA SER A 63 12.99 -34.12 -8.54
C SER A 63 12.23 -34.21 -7.21
N GLY A 64 11.32 -35.19 -7.10
CA GLY A 64 10.30 -35.29 -6.05
C GLY A 64 10.76 -35.63 -4.63
N GLN A 65 11.77 -34.95 -4.07
CA GLN A 65 12.22 -35.16 -2.68
C GLN A 65 12.69 -33.87 -2.01
N ASN A 66 11.76 -33.22 -1.29
CA ASN A 66 11.92 -32.55 0.02
C ASN A 66 10.73 -31.62 0.28
N ALA A 67 9.51 -32.19 0.34
CA ALA A 67 8.39 -31.44 0.91
C ALA A 67 8.67 -31.27 2.42
N LEU A 68 8.62 -30.02 2.90
CA LEU A 68 8.73 -29.75 4.33
C LEU A 68 7.61 -30.48 5.09
N PRO A 69 7.85 -30.91 6.33
CA PRO A 69 6.84 -31.63 7.09
C PRO A 69 5.59 -30.75 7.30
N PRO A 70 4.39 -31.34 7.24
CA PRO A 70 3.15 -30.62 7.52
C PRO A 70 3.18 -30.02 8.94
N VAL A 71 2.57 -28.84 9.08
CA VAL A 71 2.39 -28.14 10.36
C VAL A 71 0.91 -28.15 10.71
N ASP A 72 0.59 -28.67 11.91
CA ASP A 72 -0.78 -28.68 12.42
C ASP A 72 -1.08 -27.38 13.16
N ILE A 73 -1.88 -26.51 12.54
CA ILE A 73 -2.30 -25.23 13.16
C ILE A 73 -3.60 -25.33 13.97
N LYS A 74 -4.12 -26.53 14.25
CA LYS A 74 -5.29 -26.72 15.13
C LYS A 74 -5.18 -26.01 16.48
N PRO A 75 -4.02 -25.97 17.17
CA PRO A 75 -3.92 -25.23 18.42
C PRO A 75 -4.28 -23.75 18.27
N LEU A 76 -3.86 -23.10 17.18
CA LEU A 76 -4.24 -21.72 16.86
C LEU A 76 -5.72 -21.61 16.51
N LEU A 77 -6.23 -22.49 15.64
CA LEU A 77 -7.65 -22.49 15.25
C LEU A 77 -8.58 -22.68 16.46
N THR A 78 -8.17 -23.48 17.44
CA THR A 78 -8.91 -23.69 18.69
C THR A 78 -8.91 -22.42 19.55
N LYS A 79 -7.83 -21.63 19.58
CA LYS A 79 -7.84 -20.34 20.27
C LYS A 79 -8.76 -19.33 19.60
N LEU A 80 -8.92 -19.40 18.28
CA LEU A 80 -9.84 -18.52 17.54
C LEU A 80 -11.32 -18.88 17.77
N TRP A 81 -11.62 -19.98 18.48
CA TRP A 81 -12.98 -20.42 18.79
C TRP A 81 -13.13 -21.07 20.19
N PRO A 82 -13.92 -20.51 21.13
CA PRO A 82 -14.68 -19.25 21.04
C PRO A 82 -13.75 -18.03 21.10
N ALA A 83 -14.21 -16.88 20.59
CA ALA A 83 -13.44 -15.64 20.38
C ALA A 83 -12.93 -14.94 21.67
N GLU A 84 -12.89 -15.66 22.80
CA GLU A 84 -12.46 -15.19 24.11
C GLU A 84 -10.98 -15.47 24.40
N SER A 85 -10.31 -16.31 23.60
CA SER A 85 -8.89 -16.61 23.81
C SER A 85 -8.00 -15.56 23.17
N ALA A 86 -7.01 -15.08 23.91
CA ALA A 86 -5.99 -14.18 23.38
C ALA A 86 -5.12 -14.92 22.34
N VAL A 87 -5.09 -14.38 21.12
CA VAL A 87 -4.20 -14.80 20.03
C VAL A 87 -3.28 -13.62 19.68
N SER A 88 -1.98 -13.88 19.68
CA SER A 88 -0.99 -12.87 19.32
C SER A 88 -0.86 -12.70 17.79
N PRO A 89 -0.52 -11.49 17.30
CA PRO A 89 -0.16 -11.28 15.89
C PRO A 89 0.94 -12.21 15.38
N GLN A 90 1.91 -12.51 16.24
CA GLN A 90 3.06 -13.36 15.91
C GLN A 90 2.63 -14.81 15.66
N GLU A 91 1.73 -15.36 16.47
CA GLU A 91 1.16 -16.70 16.24
C GLU A 91 0.39 -16.78 14.91
N ILE A 92 -0.35 -15.72 14.55
CA ILE A 92 -1.07 -15.64 13.28
C ILE A 92 -0.08 -15.58 12.09
N ALA A 93 0.92 -14.71 12.19
CA ALA A 93 1.93 -14.55 11.15
C ALA A 93 2.79 -15.81 10.98
N GLU A 94 3.13 -16.50 12.06
CA GLU A 94 3.82 -17.80 12.02
C GLU A 94 2.99 -18.83 11.26
N ALA A 95 1.70 -18.97 11.59
CA ALA A 95 0.81 -19.88 10.86
C ALA A 95 0.68 -19.53 9.37
N ILE A 96 0.60 -18.23 9.04
CA ILE A 96 0.58 -17.74 7.64
C ILE A 96 1.89 -18.03 6.91
N SER A 97 3.04 -17.95 7.59
CA SER A 97 4.35 -18.20 6.97
C SER A 97 4.44 -19.61 6.37
N HIS A 98 3.81 -20.59 7.02
CA HIS A 98 3.74 -21.98 6.58
C HIS A 98 2.86 -22.18 5.32
N PHE A 99 2.07 -21.18 4.93
CA PHE A 99 1.32 -21.23 3.67
C PHE A 99 2.25 -21.10 2.47
N PHE A 100 3.32 -20.29 2.59
CA PHE A 100 4.25 -20.03 1.49
C PHE A 100 5.16 -21.21 1.16
N THR A 101 5.22 -22.22 2.03
CA THR A 101 6.01 -23.44 1.91
C THR A 101 5.16 -24.71 1.78
N ASN A 102 3.84 -24.58 1.61
CA ASN A 102 2.90 -25.70 1.46
C ASN A 102 2.88 -26.67 2.65
N GLN A 103 3.06 -26.17 3.88
CA GLN A 103 3.10 -27.00 5.08
C GLN A 103 1.74 -27.12 5.78
N VAL A 104 0.77 -26.26 5.46
CA VAL A 104 -0.57 -26.30 6.09
C VAL A 104 -1.58 -26.89 5.12
N THR A 105 -2.46 -27.77 5.63
CA THR A 105 -3.53 -28.37 4.83
C THR A 105 -4.50 -27.30 4.30
N GLU A 106 -5.18 -27.59 3.18
CA GLU A 106 -6.18 -26.67 2.61
C GLU A 106 -7.31 -26.34 3.60
N ALA A 107 -7.80 -27.36 4.32
CA ALA A 107 -8.87 -27.20 5.32
C ALA A 107 -8.45 -26.24 6.45
N GLN A 108 -7.24 -26.39 6.98
CA GLN A 108 -6.72 -25.52 8.04
C GLN A 108 -6.43 -24.11 7.52
N THR A 109 -5.90 -23.99 6.30
CA THR A 109 -5.67 -22.71 5.63
C THR A 109 -6.98 -21.93 5.46
N ALA A 110 -8.01 -22.57 4.88
CA ALA A 110 -9.33 -21.97 4.73
C ALA A 110 -9.95 -21.59 6.08
N SER A 111 -9.82 -22.46 7.09
CA SER A 111 -10.32 -22.22 8.44
C SER A 111 -9.66 -20.99 9.10
N LEU A 112 -8.34 -20.83 8.95
CA LEU A 112 -7.64 -19.67 9.51
C LEU A 112 -8.08 -18.38 8.80
N LEU A 113 -8.10 -18.38 7.47
CA LEU A 113 -8.51 -17.21 6.68
C LEU A 113 -9.94 -16.77 7.00
N MET A 114 -10.85 -17.73 7.14
CA MET A 114 -12.23 -17.49 7.56
C MET A 114 -12.29 -16.94 8.99
N SER A 115 -11.56 -17.56 9.92
CA SER A 115 -11.53 -17.14 11.33
C SER A 115 -11.02 -15.70 11.49
N LEU A 116 -9.92 -15.34 10.83
CA LEU A 116 -9.38 -13.98 10.86
C LEU A 116 -10.40 -12.96 10.35
N HIS A 117 -11.10 -13.29 9.26
CA HIS A 117 -12.11 -12.41 8.66
C HIS A 117 -13.33 -12.16 9.57
N PHE A 118 -13.88 -13.22 10.16
CA PHE A 118 -15.07 -13.11 11.01
C PHE A 118 -14.76 -12.58 12.42
N THR A 119 -13.52 -12.71 12.87
CA THR A 119 -13.03 -12.09 14.11
C THR A 119 -12.47 -10.67 13.91
N LYS A 120 -12.42 -10.17 12.67
CA LYS A 120 -11.82 -8.87 12.30
C LYS A 120 -10.34 -8.71 12.64
N LEU A 121 -9.64 -9.83 12.91
CA LEU A 121 -8.21 -9.80 13.13
C LEU A 121 -7.44 -9.41 11.86
N ASP A 122 -8.00 -9.64 10.68
CA ASP A 122 -7.47 -9.18 9.39
C ASP A 122 -7.56 -7.65 9.16
N PHE A 123 -8.12 -6.91 10.10
CA PHE A 123 -8.22 -5.44 10.11
C PHE A 123 -7.32 -4.81 11.18
N ARG A 124 -6.66 -5.61 12.01
CA ARG A 124 -5.84 -5.13 13.12
C ARG A 124 -4.44 -4.76 12.62
N ALA A 125 -3.96 -3.57 12.99
CA ALA A 125 -2.69 -3.03 12.50
C ALA A 125 -1.48 -3.94 12.78
N ASP A 126 -1.42 -4.49 13.98
CA ASP A 126 -0.36 -5.40 14.44
C ASP A 126 -0.36 -6.74 13.68
N VAL A 127 -1.54 -7.30 13.38
CA VAL A 127 -1.70 -8.50 12.55
C VAL A 127 -1.26 -8.19 11.12
N LEU A 128 -1.69 -7.07 10.54
CA LEU A 128 -1.29 -6.66 9.20
C LEU A 128 0.23 -6.46 9.09
N ALA A 129 0.85 -5.80 10.07
CA ALA A 129 2.29 -5.56 10.11
C ALA A 129 3.10 -6.87 10.15
N GLU A 130 2.75 -7.78 11.06
CA GLU A 130 3.45 -9.07 11.20
C GLU A 130 3.23 -9.99 10.00
N CYS A 131 2.00 -10.05 9.49
CA CYS A 131 1.68 -10.85 8.31
C CYS A 131 2.38 -10.32 7.05
N ALA A 132 2.48 -9.00 6.90
CA ALA A 132 3.22 -8.39 5.80
C ALA A 132 4.72 -8.66 5.93
N ARG A 133 5.28 -8.59 7.16
CA ARG A 133 6.69 -8.94 7.43
C ARG A 133 7.01 -10.37 6.98
N VAL A 134 6.25 -11.38 7.43
CA VAL A 134 6.50 -12.77 7.03
C VAL A 134 6.27 -13.01 5.54
N MET A 135 5.33 -12.29 4.91
CA MET A 135 5.11 -12.36 3.46
C MET A 135 6.29 -11.78 2.66
N ARG A 136 6.94 -10.74 3.17
CA ARG A 136 8.18 -10.19 2.57
C ARG A 136 9.38 -11.11 2.81
N GLU A 137 9.50 -11.70 3.99
CA GLU A 137 10.57 -12.67 4.30
C GLU A 137 10.49 -13.94 3.44
N ALA A 138 9.27 -14.36 3.08
CA ALA A 138 9.04 -15.47 2.17
C ALA A 138 9.13 -15.10 0.68
N ALA A 139 9.30 -13.82 0.35
CA ALA A 139 9.46 -13.36 -1.03
C ALA A 139 10.84 -13.71 -1.59
N ALA A 140 10.98 -13.61 -2.92
CA ALA A 140 12.25 -13.83 -3.58
C ALA A 140 13.30 -12.81 -3.09
N PRO A 141 14.54 -13.25 -2.80
CA PRO A 141 15.55 -12.40 -2.17
C PRO A 141 15.99 -11.26 -3.09
N ILE A 142 15.97 -10.03 -2.59
CA ILE A 142 16.30 -8.81 -3.34
C ILE A 142 17.76 -8.39 -3.13
N PRO A 143 18.49 -7.95 -4.17
CA PRO A 143 19.84 -7.38 -4.06
C PRO A 143 19.77 -5.94 -3.53
N VAL A 144 19.52 -5.79 -2.22
CA VAL A 144 19.23 -4.48 -1.58
C VAL A 144 20.41 -3.52 -1.68
N GLU A 145 21.65 -3.97 -1.49
CA GLU A 145 22.82 -3.08 -1.51
C GLU A 145 23.11 -2.55 -2.91
N GLU A 146 23.05 -3.42 -3.92
CA GLU A 146 23.23 -3.04 -5.32
C GLU A 146 22.11 -2.11 -5.80
N LEU A 147 20.89 -2.29 -5.30
CA LEU A 147 19.80 -1.36 -5.54
C LEU A 147 20.07 0.01 -4.91
N ARG A 148 20.58 0.07 -3.68
CA ARG A 148 20.97 1.34 -3.03
C ARG A 148 22.01 2.08 -3.86
N GLU A 149 23.02 1.41 -4.38
CA GLU A 149 24.04 2.04 -5.24
C GLU A 149 23.44 2.65 -6.51
N VAL A 150 22.52 1.94 -7.19
CA VAL A 150 21.84 2.47 -8.37
C VAL A 150 20.95 3.66 -8.01
N ILE A 151 20.20 3.57 -6.91
CA ILE A 151 19.34 4.64 -6.39
C ILE A 151 20.18 5.88 -6.03
N GLU A 152 21.32 5.74 -5.37
CA GLU A 152 22.18 6.86 -5.02
C GLU A 152 22.77 7.55 -6.26
N ARG A 153 23.14 6.76 -7.27
CA ARG A 153 23.69 7.28 -8.52
C ARG A 153 22.66 7.99 -9.39
N ARG A 154 21.42 7.51 -9.41
CA ARG A 154 20.38 7.98 -10.35
C ARG A 154 19.24 8.78 -9.72
N GLY A 155 18.98 8.57 -8.44
CA GLY A 155 17.89 9.18 -7.70
C GLY A 155 18.05 10.69 -7.66
N ARG A 156 17.04 11.39 -8.18
CA ARG A 156 17.00 12.85 -8.14
C ARG A 156 16.62 13.32 -6.75
N LYS A 157 17.49 14.09 -6.10
CA LYS A 157 17.21 14.73 -4.81
C LYS A 157 16.65 16.12 -5.05
N GLU A 158 15.44 16.37 -4.55
CA GLU A 158 14.80 17.69 -4.66
C GLU A 158 13.78 17.86 -3.53
N GLY A 159 13.76 19.04 -2.90
CA GLY A 159 12.92 19.30 -1.74
C GLY A 159 13.23 18.33 -0.59
N ALA A 160 12.19 17.67 -0.09
CA ALA A 160 12.30 16.64 0.94
C ALA A 160 12.44 15.21 0.36
N TYR A 161 12.37 15.04 -0.96
CA TYR A 161 12.61 13.76 -1.63
C TYR A 161 14.11 13.49 -1.78
N ARG A 162 14.55 12.30 -1.37
CA ARG A 162 15.96 11.90 -1.28
C ARG A 162 16.39 10.94 -2.39
N GLY A 163 15.53 10.73 -3.38
CA GLY A 163 15.83 9.96 -4.59
C GLY A 163 15.50 8.47 -4.49
N GLY A 164 14.95 7.99 -3.37
CA GLY A 164 14.60 6.59 -3.14
C GLY A 164 13.35 6.14 -3.90
N LEU A 165 13.06 4.84 -3.84
CA LEU A 165 11.95 4.27 -4.61
C LEU A 165 10.59 4.69 -4.03
N CYS A 166 9.61 4.90 -4.91
CA CYS A 166 8.25 5.28 -4.54
C CYS A 166 7.23 4.28 -5.06
N ASP A 167 6.14 4.06 -4.34
CA ASP A 167 5.04 3.17 -4.77
C ASP A 167 3.68 3.88 -4.67
N ILE A 168 2.75 3.51 -5.56
CA ILE A 168 1.34 3.91 -5.49
C ILE A 168 0.50 2.70 -5.87
N VAL A 169 -0.29 2.21 -4.91
CA VAL A 169 -0.99 0.95 -5.01
C VAL A 169 -2.28 0.99 -4.20
N GLY A 170 -3.28 0.22 -4.63
CA GLY A 170 -4.54 0.06 -3.90
C GLY A 170 -4.73 -1.39 -3.43
N THR A 171 -5.58 -1.59 -2.43
CA THR A 171 -6.02 -2.94 -2.01
C THR A 171 -6.84 -3.67 -3.08
N GLY A 172 -7.39 -2.94 -4.05
CA GLY A 172 -8.35 -3.39 -5.05
C GLY A 172 -9.69 -3.81 -4.44
N GLY A 173 -10.64 -4.16 -5.31
CA GLY A 173 -11.92 -4.75 -4.90
C GLY A 173 -12.81 -3.79 -4.09
N ASP A 174 -12.77 -2.51 -4.44
CA ASP A 174 -13.69 -1.47 -3.96
C ASP A 174 -15.06 -1.52 -4.68
N GLY A 175 -15.13 -2.16 -5.85
CA GLY A 175 -16.36 -2.37 -6.61
C GLY A 175 -16.73 -1.24 -7.56
N HIS A 176 -15.83 -0.27 -7.79
CA HIS A 176 -16.11 0.89 -8.65
C HIS A 176 -15.68 0.69 -10.12
N ASP A 177 -14.87 -0.34 -10.41
CA ASP A 177 -14.36 -0.65 -11.76
C ASP A 177 -13.82 0.59 -12.50
N THR A 178 -13.05 1.41 -11.79
CA THR A 178 -12.39 2.59 -12.33
C THR A 178 -11.35 2.21 -13.39
N PHE A 179 -10.94 3.19 -14.22
CA PHE A 179 -9.74 3.03 -15.05
C PHE A 179 -8.52 2.68 -14.17
N ASN A 180 -7.43 2.14 -14.74
CA ASN A 180 -6.24 1.77 -13.97
C ASN A 180 -5.43 3.00 -13.50
N ILE A 181 -5.97 3.76 -12.54
CA ILE A 181 -5.47 5.04 -12.08
C ILE A 181 -4.09 4.92 -11.45
N SER A 182 -3.90 4.01 -10.50
CA SER A 182 -2.60 3.85 -9.83
C SER A 182 -1.49 3.43 -10.81
N THR A 183 -1.79 2.62 -11.82
CA THR A 183 -0.82 2.23 -12.87
C THR A 183 -0.43 3.43 -13.71
N THR A 184 -1.41 4.16 -14.24
CA THR A 184 -1.14 5.36 -15.04
C THR A 184 -0.39 6.41 -14.23
N SER A 185 -0.80 6.65 -12.98
CA SER A 185 -0.18 7.62 -12.07
C SER A 185 1.27 7.27 -11.75
N SER A 186 1.57 5.99 -11.56
CA SER A 186 2.93 5.52 -11.31
C SER A 186 3.86 5.74 -12.52
N ILE A 187 3.34 5.62 -13.74
CA ILE A 187 4.10 5.90 -14.97
C ILE A 187 4.36 7.40 -15.07
N LEU A 188 3.36 8.26 -14.85
CA LEU A 188 3.54 9.72 -14.88
C LEU A 188 4.53 10.19 -13.80
N ALA A 189 4.42 9.67 -12.57
CA ALA A 189 5.31 10.01 -11.48
C ALA A 189 6.78 9.63 -11.75
N SER A 190 7.02 8.59 -12.59
CA SER A 190 8.36 8.14 -12.94
C SER A 190 9.21 9.18 -13.69
N ALA A 191 8.55 10.21 -14.25
CA ALA A 191 9.24 11.35 -14.84
C ALA A 191 10.12 12.10 -13.82
N LEU A 192 9.75 12.06 -12.53
CA LEU A 192 10.38 12.84 -11.46
C LEU A 192 10.85 11.98 -10.28
N LEU A 193 10.27 10.81 -10.07
CA LEU A 193 10.57 9.88 -9.00
C LEU A 193 11.10 8.56 -9.57
N MET A 194 11.92 7.84 -8.81
CA MET A 194 12.12 6.42 -9.08
C MET A 194 10.93 5.63 -8.51
N VAL A 195 10.24 4.86 -9.35
CA VAL A 195 8.97 4.21 -9.02
C VAL A 195 9.11 2.69 -9.07
N SER A 196 8.64 2.05 -8.01
CA SER A 196 8.56 0.60 -7.86
C SER A 196 7.10 0.20 -7.66
N LYS A 197 6.36 0.07 -8.77
CA LYS A 197 4.94 -0.29 -8.69
C LYS A 197 4.80 -1.78 -8.43
N HIS A 198 4.32 -2.15 -7.25
CA HIS A 198 3.89 -3.53 -6.99
C HIS A 198 2.48 -3.76 -7.54
N GLY A 199 2.30 -4.84 -8.31
CA GLY A 199 1.03 -5.09 -8.97
C GLY A 199 0.80 -6.55 -9.35
N ASN A 200 -0.46 -6.85 -9.67
CA ASN A 200 -0.90 -8.18 -10.07
C ASN A 200 -1.93 -8.10 -11.20
N LYS A 201 -2.32 -9.26 -11.73
CA LYS A 201 -3.51 -9.40 -12.59
C LYS A 201 -4.78 -9.11 -11.79
N ALA A 202 -5.85 -8.78 -12.49
CA ALA A 202 -7.13 -8.55 -11.84
C ALA A 202 -7.59 -9.79 -11.06
N SER A 203 -8.17 -9.55 -9.89
CA SER A 203 -8.88 -10.59 -9.13
C SER A 203 -10.40 -10.42 -9.19
N THR A 204 -10.90 -9.18 -9.31
CA THR A 204 -12.33 -8.86 -9.37
C THR A 204 -12.73 -7.92 -10.51
N SER A 205 -11.80 -7.10 -11.05
CA SER A 205 -12.08 -6.16 -12.15
C SER A 205 -11.87 -6.80 -13.53
N LYS A 206 -12.36 -6.16 -14.59
CA LYS A 206 -12.12 -6.60 -15.98
C LYS A 206 -10.68 -6.38 -16.45
N SER A 207 -9.98 -5.40 -15.87
CA SER A 207 -8.62 -5.04 -16.27
C SER A 207 -7.75 -4.75 -15.06
N GLY A 208 -6.80 -5.66 -14.78
CA GLY A 208 -5.80 -5.48 -13.74
C GLY A 208 -4.60 -4.70 -14.24
N SER A 209 -3.77 -4.24 -13.31
CA SER A 209 -2.54 -3.50 -13.64
C SER A 209 -1.61 -4.27 -14.59
N ALA A 210 -1.42 -5.57 -14.36
CA ALA A 210 -0.61 -6.43 -15.22
C ALA A 210 -1.28 -6.73 -16.57
N ASP A 211 -2.61 -6.80 -16.60
CA ASP A 211 -3.37 -7.07 -17.83
C ASP A 211 -3.34 -5.87 -18.77
N LEU A 212 -3.49 -4.65 -18.22
CA LEU A 212 -3.34 -3.39 -18.95
C LEU A 212 -1.97 -3.26 -19.62
N VAL A 213 -0.88 -3.39 -18.85
CA VAL A 213 0.47 -3.16 -19.37
C VAL A 213 0.85 -4.20 -20.43
N ALA A 214 0.34 -5.43 -20.31
CA ALA A 214 0.55 -6.49 -21.30
C ALA A 214 -0.12 -6.21 -22.66
N CYS A 215 -1.09 -5.29 -22.71
CA CYS A 215 -1.78 -4.89 -23.94
C CYS A 215 -1.23 -3.61 -24.58
N MET A 216 -0.17 -3.01 -24.02
CA MET A 216 0.41 -1.78 -24.56
C MET A 216 1.02 -1.96 -25.95
N LYS A 217 0.76 -1.00 -26.83
CA LYS A 217 1.25 -0.92 -28.21
C LYS A 217 2.33 0.18 -28.31
N PRO A 218 3.26 0.13 -29.29
CA PRO A 218 3.40 -0.89 -30.33
C PRO A 218 3.96 -2.23 -29.83
N GLN A 219 4.62 -2.23 -28.68
CA GLN A 219 5.18 -3.42 -28.03
C GLN A 219 4.96 -3.35 -26.52
N PRO A 220 4.46 -4.42 -25.87
CA PRO A 220 4.32 -4.44 -24.43
C PRO A 220 5.67 -4.74 -23.73
N PRO A 221 5.83 -4.33 -22.46
CA PRO A 221 6.96 -4.74 -21.64
C PRO A 221 6.87 -6.22 -21.26
N ILE A 222 8.01 -6.89 -21.11
CA ILE A 222 8.07 -8.26 -20.55
C ILE A 222 8.18 -8.15 -19.03
N ILE A 223 7.07 -7.87 -18.35
CA ILE A 223 7.07 -7.66 -16.89
C ILE A 223 7.58 -8.86 -16.08
N SER A 224 7.49 -10.07 -16.64
CA SER A 224 8.07 -11.28 -16.02
C SER A 224 9.59 -11.37 -16.11
N ALA A 225 10.22 -10.54 -16.97
CA ALA A 225 11.67 -10.42 -17.04
C ALA A 225 12.23 -9.57 -15.88
N VAL A 226 11.38 -8.79 -15.21
CA VAL A 226 11.73 -8.07 -13.97
C VAL A 226 11.71 -9.06 -12.82
N ARG A 227 12.91 -9.48 -12.41
CA ARG A 227 13.16 -10.49 -11.38
C ARG A 227 14.24 -9.97 -10.42
N PRO A 228 14.42 -10.57 -9.24
CA PRO A 228 15.44 -10.08 -8.31
C PRO A 228 16.84 -9.95 -8.91
N ASP A 229 17.25 -10.87 -9.78
CA ASP A 229 18.55 -10.87 -10.47
C ASP A 229 18.67 -9.78 -11.56
N THR A 230 17.56 -9.21 -12.02
CA THR A 230 17.52 -8.23 -13.12
C THR A 230 17.08 -6.83 -12.67
N LEU A 231 16.61 -6.67 -11.43
CA LEU A 231 16.14 -5.40 -10.88
C LEU A 231 17.16 -4.28 -10.99
N VAL A 232 18.42 -4.56 -10.67
CA VAL A 232 19.52 -3.57 -10.74
C VAL A 232 19.68 -3.05 -12.17
N LYS A 233 19.61 -3.94 -13.17
CA LYS A 233 19.68 -3.56 -14.58
C LYS A 233 18.47 -2.72 -14.98
N ALA A 234 17.26 -3.10 -14.58
CA ALA A 234 16.05 -2.33 -14.88
C ALA A 234 16.15 -0.89 -14.34
N TYR A 235 16.47 -0.73 -13.05
CA TYR A 235 16.63 0.59 -12.42
C TYR A 235 17.83 1.37 -12.92
N SER A 236 18.81 0.73 -13.56
CA SER A 236 19.92 1.44 -14.21
C SER A 236 19.51 2.17 -15.50
N GLU A 237 18.43 1.76 -16.16
CA GLU A 237 18.00 2.29 -17.48
C GLU A 237 16.74 3.20 -17.43
N THR A 238 15.80 2.89 -16.53
CA THR A 238 14.52 3.61 -16.37
C THR A 238 14.24 3.97 -14.92
N ASN A 239 13.43 5.01 -14.68
CA ASN A 239 12.87 5.34 -13.36
C ASN A 239 11.65 4.49 -13.02
N TYR A 240 11.05 3.78 -13.97
CA TYR A 240 9.82 3.02 -13.76
C TYR A 240 10.11 1.52 -13.76
N THR A 241 9.61 0.79 -12.79
CA THR A 241 9.61 -0.67 -12.83
C THR A 241 8.32 -1.21 -12.22
N PHE A 242 7.79 -2.25 -12.87
CA PHE A 242 6.60 -2.97 -12.42
C PHE A 242 7.02 -4.31 -11.79
N LEU A 243 6.79 -4.45 -10.49
CA LEU A 243 7.07 -5.68 -9.74
C LEU A 243 5.84 -6.58 -9.81
N PHE A 244 5.89 -7.59 -10.69
CA PHE A 244 4.76 -8.49 -10.89
C PHE A 244 4.69 -9.52 -9.76
N ALA A 245 3.66 -9.44 -8.93
CA ALA A 245 3.55 -10.20 -7.67
C ALA A 245 3.85 -11.71 -7.79
N PRO A 246 3.41 -12.46 -8.84
CA PRO A 246 3.74 -13.88 -9.00
C PRO A 246 5.24 -14.18 -9.17
N VAL A 247 6.04 -13.22 -9.63
CA VAL A 247 7.50 -13.36 -9.74
C VAL A 247 8.17 -13.24 -8.37
N PHE A 248 7.69 -12.35 -7.52
CA PHE A 248 8.31 -12.02 -6.24
C PHE A 248 7.75 -12.83 -5.06
N HIS A 249 6.45 -13.13 -5.06
CA HIS A 249 5.77 -13.90 -4.01
C HIS A 249 5.41 -15.30 -4.49
N THR A 250 6.40 -16.09 -4.91
CA THR A 250 6.17 -17.42 -5.53
C THR A 250 5.42 -18.39 -4.62
N GLY A 251 5.61 -18.30 -3.30
CA GLY A 251 4.89 -19.08 -2.29
C GLY A 251 3.37 -18.86 -2.30
N MET A 252 2.88 -17.75 -2.86
CA MET A 252 1.44 -17.50 -3.01
C MET A 252 0.73 -18.54 -3.87
N ARG A 253 1.47 -19.32 -4.69
CA ARG A 253 0.90 -20.40 -5.51
C ARG A 253 0.15 -21.47 -4.70
N TYR A 254 0.51 -21.66 -3.43
CA TYR A 254 -0.11 -22.65 -2.55
C TYR A 254 -1.44 -22.17 -1.96
N VAL A 255 -1.55 -20.87 -1.64
CA VAL A 255 -2.76 -20.29 -1.04
C VAL A 255 -3.73 -19.72 -2.08
N ALA A 256 -3.26 -19.36 -3.27
CA ALA A 256 -4.09 -18.77 -4.31
C ALA A 256 -5.27 -19.67 -4.77
N PRO A 257 -5.12 -20.99 -4.96
CA PRO A 257 -6.24 -21.87 -5.31
C PRO A 257 -7.30 -21.95 -4.21
N ILE A 258 -6.90 -21.91 -2.94
CA ILE A 258 -7.80 -21.92 -1.79
C ILE A 258 -8.59 -20.61 -1.74
N ARG A 259 -7.90 -19.47 -1.89
CA ARG A 259 -8.54 -18.14 -1.91
C ARG A 259 -9.59 -18.01 -3.01
N LYS A 260 -9.38 -18.60 -4.19
CA LYS A 260 -10.35 -18.58 -5.29
C LYS A 260 -11.65 -19.34 -4.96
N GLN A 261 -11.62 -20.26 -4.02
CA GLN A 261 -12.79 -21.02 -3.57
C GLN A 261 -13.57 -20.30 -2.45
N LEU A 262 -12.95 -19.31 -1.80
CA LEU A 262 -13.60 -18.51 -0.75
C LEU A 262 -14.37 -17.35 -1.40
N PRO A 263 -15.67 -17.16 -1.10
CA PRO A 263 -16.47 -16.09 -1.70
C PRO A 263 -16.28 -14.72 -1.03
N TRP A 264 -15.39 -14.61 -0.05
CA TRP A 264 -15.11 -13.38 0.69
C TRP A 264 -13.64 -12.98 0.62
N ARG A 265 -13.37 -11.70 0.89
CA ARG A 265 -12.01 -11.17 1.04
C ARG A 265 -11.36 -11.73 2.31
N THR A 266 -10.03 -11.86 2.27
CA THR A 266 -9.21 -12.41 3.36
C THR A 266 -8.10 -11.43 3.71
N VAL A 267 -7.32 -11.71 4.76
CA VAL A 267 -6.12 -10.92 5.11
C VAL A 267 -5.22 -10.63 3.91
N PHE A 268 -5.07 -11.58 2.97
CA PHE A 268 -4.26 -11.41 1.76
C PHE A 268 -4.75 -10.33 0.79
N ASN A 269 -6.01 -9.89 0.89
CA ASN A 269 -6.49 -8.73 0.14
C ASN A 269 -5.96 -7.41 0.71
N ASN A 270 -5.50 -7.41 1.96
CA ASN A 270 -4.92 -6.26 2.65
C ASN A 270 -3.39 -6.27 2.61
N LEU A 271 -2.76 -7.46 2.53
CA LEU A 271 -1.29 -7.57 2.58
C LEU A 271 -0.57 -7.08 1.33
N GLY A 272 -1.21 -7.08 0.15
CA GLY A 272 -0.56 -6.73 -1.12
C GLY A 272 0.19 -5.38 -1.09
N PRO A 273 -0.48 -4.27 -0.72
CA PRO A 273 0.15 -2.95 -0.56
C PRO A 273 1.24 -2.86 0.53
N LEU A 274 1.20 -3.75 1.53
CA LEU A 274 2.16 -3.78 2.63
C LEU A 274 3.35 -4.70 2.34
N ALA A 275 3.29 -5.52 1.30
CA ALA A 275 4.27 -6.56 1.02
C ALA A 275 5.11 -6.27 -0.24
N ASN A 276 5.37 -5.00 -0.57
CA ASN A 276 6.27 -4.68 -1.69
C ASN A 276 7.66 -5.32 -1.43
N PRO A 277 8.21 -6.11 -2.36
CA PRO A 277 9.45 -6.86 -2.13
C PRO A 277 10.69 -5.97 -1.97
N VAL A 278 10.64 -4.70 -2.40
CA VAL A 278 11.76 -3.73 -2.23
C VAL A 278 11.55 -2.77 -1.04
N GLU A 279 10.80 -3.21 -0.02
CA GLU A 279 10.45 -2.45 1.18
C GLU A 279 11.60 -1.64 1.78
N ASP A 280 12.79 -2.24 1.92
CA ASP A 280 13.96 -1.64 2.59
C ASP A 280 14.56 -0.43 1.85
N VAL A 281 14.19 -0.23 0.59
CA VAL A 281 14.66 0.88 -0.27
C VAL A 281 13.52 1.76 -0.78
N LEU A 282 12.29 1.50 -0.32
CA LEU A 282 11.16 2.40 -0.53
C LEU A 282 11.31 3.63 0.38
N GLU A 283 11.28 4.82 -0.23
CA GLU A 283 11.29 6.08 0.48
C GLU A 283 9.88 6.57 0.80
N ALA A 284 8.94 6.43 -0.13
CA ALA A 284 7.58 6.92 0.03
C ALA A 284 6.54 6.02 -0.65
N ARG A 285 5.31 5.98 -0.11
CA ARG A 285 4.21 5.27 -0.78
C ARG A 285 2.86 5.91 -0.57
N VAL A 286 1.97 5.74 -1.55
CA VAL A 286 0.54 6.00 -1.42
C VAL A 286 -0.19 4.66 -1.44
N ILE A 287 -1.01 4.40 -0.41
CA ILE A 287 -1.83 3.19 -0.33
C ILE A 287 -3.31 3.56 -0.34
N GLY A 288 -3.99 3.10 -1.37
CA GLY A 288 -5.44 3.07 -1.46
C GLY A 288 -6.07 1.95 -0.63
N VAL A 289 -7.08 2.26 0.18
CA VAL A 289 -7.91 1.25 0.84
C VAL A 289 -9.37 1.40 0.43
N GLY A 290 -10.00 0.30 0.01
CA GLY A 290 -11.41 0.28 -0.42
C GLY A 290 -12.42 0.20 0.74
N ARG A 291 -12.01 0.61 1.95
CA ARG A 291 -12.85 0.69 3.14
C ARG A 291 -12.25 1.69 4.12
N ARG A 292 -13.06 2.62 4.61
CA ARG A 292 -12.61 3.67 5.55
C ARG A 292 -12.05 3.13 6.87
N ASP A 293 -12.57 2.01 7.37
CA ASP A 293 -12.12 1.39 8.62
C ASP A 293 -10.73 0.72 8.53
N LEU A 294 -10.21 0.50 7.32
CA LEU A 294 -8.84 0.01 7.10
C LEU A 294 -7.79 1.13 7.13
N GLY A 295 -8.18 2.37 6.89
CA GLY A 295 -7.26 3.51 6.79
C GLY A 295 -6.32 3.65 7.99
N PRO A 296 -6.86 3.77 9.22
CA PRO A 296 -6.05 3.85 10.43
C PRO A 296 -5.16 2.62 10.62
N ALA A 297 -5.69 1.42 10.37
CA ALA A 297 -4.96 0.17 10.57
C ALA A 297 -3.74 0.05 9.65
N PHE A 298 -3.84 0.49 8.39
CA PHE A 298 -2.70 0.53 7.46
C PHE A 298 -1.65 1.56 7.90
N ALA A 299 -2.08 2.75 8.34
CA ALA A 299 -1.17 3.78 8.83
C ALA A 299 -0.39 3.32 10.06
N GLU A 300 -1.08 2.70 11.02
CA GLU A 300 -0.48 2.12 12.23
C GLU A 300 0.44 0.94 11.89
N ALA A 301 0.04 0.06 10.97
CA ALA A 301 0.87 -1.07 10.54
C ALA A 301 2.19 -0.60 9.91
N LEU A 302 2.15 0.46 9.10
CA LEU A 302 3.36 1.09 8.54
C LEU A 302 4.22 1.75 9.63
N CYS A 303 3.61 2.37 10.63
CA CYS A 303 4.35 2.91 11.78
C CYS A 303 5.08 1.80 12.56
N MET A 304 4.41 0.68 12.81
CA MET A 304 5.01 -0.50 13.46
C MET A 304 6.15 -1.09 12.63
N ALA A 305 6.04 -1.06 11.30
CA ALA A 305 7.09 -1.46 10.37
C ALA A 305 8.23 -0.43 10.23
N GLY A 306 8.13 0.74 10.86
CA GLY A 306 9.14 1.80 10.80
C GLY A 306 9.13 2.61 9.49
N PHE A 307 8.06 2.51 8.69
CA PHE A 307 7.98 3.20 7.41
C PHE A 307 7.69 4.70 7.59
N LYS A 308 8.47 5.55 6.92
CA LYS A 308 8.62 6.96 7.32
C LYS A 308 7.75 7.97 6.56
N LYS A 309 7.35 7.64 5.33
CA LYS A 309 6.60 8.56 4.46
C LYS A 309 5.50 7.80 3.73
N ALA A 310 4.29 7.81 4.25
CA ALA A 310 3.16 7.21 3.55
C ALA A 310 1.93 8.08 3.60
N LEU A 311 1.07 7.91 2.60
CA LEU A 311 -0.27 8.48 2.59
C LEU A 311 -1.25 7.35 2.32
N ILE A 312 -2.04 7.00 3.31
CA ILE A 312 -3.17 6.08 3.14
C ILE A 312 -4.37 6.91 2.72
N ILE A 313 -5.08 6.48 1.70
CA ILE A 313 -6.21 7.21 1.12
C ILE A 313 -7.45 6.32 0.98
N CYS A 314 -8.62 6.91 1.16
CA CYS A 314 -9.90 6.27 0.93
C CYS A 314 -10.93 7.32 0.51
N GLY A 315 -11.49 7.22 -0.70
CA GLY A 315 -12.63 8.03 -1.11
C GLY A 315 -13.82 7.81 -0.16
N GLU A 316 -14.65 8.82 0.07
CA GLU A 316 -15.83 8.68 0.95
C GLU A 316 -16.83 7.63 0.46
N GLU A 317 -16.82 7.33 -0.83
CA GLU A 317 -17.52 6.24 -1.51
C GLU A 317 -16.87 4.85 -1.33
N ASP A 318 -15.90 4.74 -0.43
CA ASP A 318 -15.06 3.55 -0.20
C ASP A 318 -14.17 3.17 -1.41
N LEU A 319 -13.76 4.18 -2.19
CA LEU A 319 -12.81 4.05 -3.31
C LEU A 319 -11.37 3.95 -2.82
N ASP A 320 -10.54 3.11 -3.43
CA ASP A 320 -9.14 2.94 -3.06
C ASP A 320 -8.18 3.91 -3.79
N GLU A 321 -8.67 5.09 -4.17
CA GLU A 321 -7.95 6.15 -4.86
C GLU A 321 -8.29 7.53 -4.26
N VAL A 322 -7.56 8.58 -4.64
CA VAL A 322 -7.99 9.96 -4.34
C VAL A 322 -9.19 10.24 -5.21
N SER A 323 -10.37 10.28 -4.60
CA SER A 323 -11.65 10.40 -5.30
C SER A 323 -11.68 11.61 -6.22
N CYS A 324 -12.09 11.38 -7.47
CA CYS A 324 -12.46 12.47 -8.38
C CYS A 324 -13.87 12.98 -8.13
N ALA A 325 -14.71 12.24 -7.40
CA ALA A 325 -16.13 12.55 -7.19
C ALA A 325 -16.38 13.42 -5.96
N GLY A 326 -15.46 13.42 -5.00
CA GLY A 326 -15.61 14.22 -3.79
C GLY A 326 -14.45 14.05 -2.81
N ASN A 327 -14.78 14.03 -1.53
CA ASN A 327 -13.80 13.97 -0.46
C ASN A 327 -13.05 12.64 -0.41
N THR A 328 -11.79 12.71 0.01
CA THR A 328 -10.93 11.56 0.30
C THR A 328 -10.40 11.69 1.72
N LEU A 329 -10.59 10.67 2.54
CA LEU A 329 -9.98 10.54 3.84
C LEU A 329 -8.51 10.18 3.69
N CYS A 330 -7.63 10.83 4.44
CA CYS A 330 -6.19 10.68 4.34
C CYS A 330 -5.57 10.44 5.71
N TRP A 331 -4.70 9.44 5.81
CA TRP A 331 -3.85 9.18 6.97
C TRP A 331 -2.39 9.26 6.52
N LYS A 332 -1.72 10.37 6.85
CA LYS A 332 -0.34 10.64 6.47
C LYS A 332 0.59 10.17 7.59
N VAL A 333 1.45 9.20 7.27
CA VAL A 333 2.56 8.76 8.12
C VAL A 333 3.78 9.63 7.83
N ASN A 334 4.33 10.26 8.85
CA ASN A 334 5.56 11.06 8.75
C ASN A 334 6.49 10.86 9.95
N GLU A 335 7.80 10.93 9.70
CA GLU A 335 8.80 11.04 10.77
C GLU A 335 8.93 12.51 11.20
N THR A 336 8.44 12.84 12.41
CA THR A 336 8.47 14.23 12.95
C THR A 336 9.79 14.55 13.66
N SER A 337 10.49 13.51 14.13
CA SER A 337 11.85 13.57 14.65
C SER A 337 12.48 12.17 14.55
N PRO A 338 13.82 12.00 14.63
CA PRO A 338 14.46 10.70 14.44
C PRO A 338 13.83 9.59 15.30
N GLY A 339 13.21 8.61 14.64
CA GLY A 339 12.53 7.48 15.29
C GLY A 339 11.12 7.76 15.83
N LYS A 340 10.59 8.98 15.68
CA LYS A 340 9.22 9.33 16.07
C LYS A 340 8.33 9.43 14.83
N LEU A 341 7.49 8.42 14.65
CA LEU A 341 6.47 8.37 13.61
C LEU A 341 5.14 8.87 14.15
N GLU A 342 4.46 9.71 13.39
CA GLU A 342 3.12 10.20 13.68
C GLU A 342 2.19 9.96 12.51
N VAL A 343 0.89 9.84 12.81
CA VAL A 343 -0.18 9.74 11.82
C VAL A 343 -1.02 11.00 11.91
N GLU A 344 -1.00 11.81 10.86
CA GLU A 344 -1.88 12.97 10.70
C GLU A 344 -3.10 12.57 9.86
N HIS A 345 -4.30 12.88 10.36
CA HIS A 345 -5.55 12.63 9.64
C HIS A 345 -6.15 13.93 9.10
N PHE A 346 -6.53 13.93 7.83
CA PHE A 346 -7.20 15.06 7.18
C PHE A 346 -8.04 14.57 5.99
N THR A 347 -8.76 15.49 5.37
CA THR A 347 -9.55 15.23 4.16
C THR A 347 -9.03 16.11 3.04
N VAL A 348 -9.02 15.60 1.82
CA VAL A 348 -8.78 16.37 0.60
C VAL A 348 -9.99 16.27 -0.33
N HIS A 349 -10.19 17.30 -1.14
CA HIS A 349 -11.19 17.39 -2.18
C HIS A 349 -10.51 17.77 -3.51
N PRO A 350 -11.02 17.39 -4.70
CA PRO A 350 -10.42 17.76 -5.99
C PRO A 350 -10.08 19.26 -6.14
N SER A 351 -10.85 20.15 -5.50
CA SER A 351 -10.57 21.59 -5.49
C SER A 351 -9.26 21.98 -4.79
N ASP A 352 -8.79 21.20 -3.81
CA ASP A 352 -7.49 21.43 -3.15
C ASP A 352 -6.33 21.26 -4.13
N PHE A 353 -6.54 20.45 -5.17
CA PHE A 353 -5.61 20.21 -6.26
C PHE A 353 -5.79 21.22 -7.41
N GLY A 354 -6.81 22.08 -7.33
CA GLY A 354 -7.19 22.99 -8.42
C GLY A 354 -7.87 22.30 -9.60
N LEU A 355 -8.48 21.13 -9.37
CA LEU A 355 -9.18 20.32 -10.38
C LEU A 355 -10.69 20.27 -10.10
N SER A 356 -11.47 19.86 -11.11
CA SER A 356 -12.92 19.74 -11.01
C SER A 356 -13.33 18.38 -10.44
N THR A 357 -14.53 18.31 -9.87
CA THR A 357 -15.15 17.03 -9.49
C THR A 357 -15.78 16.36 -10.71
N HIS A 358 -15.61 15.04 -10.81
CA HIS A 358 -16.16 14.20 -11.87
C HIS A 358 -16.93 13.02 -11.28
N PRO A 359 -18.16 12.72 -11.76
CA PRO A 359 -18.88 11.51 -11.35
C PRO A 359 -18.10 10.23 -11.69
N LEU A 360 -18.15 9.22 -10.82
CA LEU A 360 -17.41 7.96 -11.02
C LEU A 360 -17.75 7.25 -12.33
N ASN A 361 -18.99 7.36 -12.80
CA ASN A 361 -19.41 6.77 -14.07
C ASN A 361 -18.75 7.39 -15.32
N THR A 362 -18.13 8.57 -15.19
CA THR A 362 -17.36 9.21 -16.27
C THR A 362 -15.88 8.79 -16.29
N VAL A 363 -15.41 8.11 -15.23
CA VAL A 363 -14.02 7.66 -15.09
C VAL A 363 -13.89 6.14 -14.98
N SER A 364 -15.00 5.43 -14.82
CA SER A 364 -15.04 3.98 -15.04
C SER A 364 -14.80 3.70 -16.51
N SER A 365 -13.78 2.89 -16.80
CA SER A 365 -13.57 2.50 -18.18
C SER A 365 -14.57 1.43 -18.59
N GLY A 366 -14.99 0.54 -17.69
CA GLY A 366 -15.88 -0.60 -17.96
C GLY A 366 -15.38 -1.55 -19.06
N LYS A 367 -14.13 -1.35 -19.49
CA LYS A 367 -13.53 -1.73 -20.76
C LYS A 367 -12.55 -2.88 -20.60
N GLU A 368 -12.25 -3.54 -21.71
CA GLU A 368 -11.26 -4.61 -21.75
C GLU A 368 -9.83 -4.06 -21.63
N PRO A 369 -8.85 -4.88 -21.18
CA PRO A 369 -7.47 -4.44 -21.02
C PRO A 369 -6.85 -3.76 -22.24
N SER A 370 -7.19 -4.20 -23.46
CA SER A 370 -6.70 -3.60 -24.71
C SER A 370 -7.21 -2.18 -24.94
N GLU A 371 -8.46 -1.90 -24.58
CA GLU A 371 -9.04 -0.56 -24.72
C GLU A 371 -8.50 0.38 -23.64
N ASN A 372 -8.27 -0.12 -22.42
CA ASN A 372 -7.58 0.63 -21.38
C ASN A 372 -6.13 0.97 -21.80
N ALA A 373 -5.45 0.06 -22.51
CA ALA A 373 -4.11 0.32 -23.05
C ALA A 373 -4.10 1.43 -24.09
N GLU A 374 -5.15 1.53 -24.92
CA GLU A 374 -5.31 2.62 -25.88
C GLU A 374 -5.55 3.96 -25.17
N ILE A 375 -6.35 3.98 -24.09
CA ILE A 375 -6.53 5.19 -23.25
C ILE A 375 -5.20 5.60 -22.62
N LEU A 376 -4.46 4.66 -22.02
CA LEU A 376 -3.13 4.92 -21.45
C LEU A 376 -2.17 5.48 -22.50
N SER A 377 -2.16 4.92 -23.72
CA SER A 377 -1.36 5.44 -24.83
C SER A 377 -1.71 6.89 -25.15
N ARG A 378 -3.01 7.22 -25.29
CA ARG A 378 -3.47 8.59 -25.56
C ARG A 378 -3.10 9.56 -24.43
N ILE A 379 -3.17 9.12 -23.17
CA ILE A 379 -2.70 9.91 -22.03
C ILE A 379 -1.20 10.20 -22.21
N LEU A 380 -0.36 9.18 -22.34
CA LEU A 380 1.10 9.36 -22.38
C LEU A 380 1.59 10.18 -23.59
N HIS A 381 0.85 10.18 -24.70
CA HIS A 381 1.11 11.02 -25.87
C HIS A 381 0.48 12.41 -25.79
N ASN A 382 -0.14 12.77 -24.65
CA ASN A 382 -0.80 14.06 -24.41
C ASN A 382 -1.90 14.36 -25.46
N GLU A 383 -2.71 13.35 -25.80
CA GLU A 383 -3.77 13.42 -26.82
C GLU A 383 -5.18 13.58 -26.22
N LEU A 384 -5.30 13.59 -24.89
CA LEU A 384 -6.56 13.90 -24.22
C LEU A 384 -6.67 15.42 -23.95
N PRO A 385 -7.90 15.98 -23.97
CA PRO A 385 -8.13 17.35 -23.49
C PRO A 385 -7.61 17.57 -22.07
N ASP A 386 -7.13 18.77 -21.75
CA ASP A 386 -6.57 19.11 -20.43
C ASP A 386 -7.57 18.91 -19.27
N ASN A 387 -8.87 18.96 -19.56
CA ASN A 387 -10.01 18.79 -18.65
C ASN A 387 -10.73 17.45 -18.80
N ASP A 388 -10.13 16.47 -19.47
CA ASP A 388 -10.67 15.12 -19.58
C ASP A 388 -10.81 14.48 -18.18
N PRO A 389 -11.97 13.88 -17.81
CA PRO A 389 -12.20 13.32 -16.48
C PRO A 389 -11.18 12.25 -16.07
N ILE A 390 -10.78 11.37 -16.99
CA ILE A 390 -9.81 10.31 -16.71
C ILE A 390 -8.43 10.93 -16.49
N LEU A 391 -8.06 11.91 -17.32
CA LEU A 391 -6.79 12.62 -17.15
C LEU A 391 -6.74 13.35 -15.80
N GLU A 392 -7.77 14.11 -15.43
CA GLU A 392 -7.78 14.82 -14.14
C GLU A 392 -7.72 13.86 -12.96
N PHE A 393 -8.40 12.71 -13.02
CA PHE A 393 -8.34 11.69 -11.98
C PHE A 393 -6.95 11.04 -11.85
N VAL A 394 -6.25 10.82 -12.98
CA VAL A 394 -4.84 10.41 -12.99
C VAL A 394 -3.94 11.51 -12.39
N LEU A 395 -4.18 12.78 -12.73
CA LEU A 395 -3.40 13.91 -12.20
C LEU A 395 -3.57 14.07 -10.68
N LEU A 396 -4.78 13.86 -10.14
CA LEU A 396 -5.05 13.85 -8.70
C LEU A 396 -4.15 12.82 -7.98
N ASN A 397 -4.17 11.57 -8.44
CA ASN A 397 -3.43 10.48 -7.81
C ASN A 397 -1.92 10.56 -8.04
N THR A 398 -1.49 11.05 -9.21
CA THR A 398 -0.08 11.37 -9.48
C THR A 398 0.41 12.47 -8.52
N ALA A 399 -0.37 13.54 -8.35
CA ALA A 399 -0.05 14.62 -7.44
C ALA A 399 0.07 14.12 -5.99
N ALA A 400 -0.80 13.20 -5.56
CA ALA A 400 -0.74 12.61 -4.23
C ALA A 400 0.62 11.91 -3.97
N LEU A 401 1.13 11.14 -4.92
CA LEU A 401 2.45 10.50 -4.78
C LEU A 401 3.59 11.55 -4.79
N LEU A 402 3.52 12.54 -5.67
CA LEU A 402 4.53 13.61 -5.75
C LEU A 402 4.60 14.45 -4.48
N VAL A 403 3.47 14.79 -3.85
CA VAL A 403 3.52 15.52 -2.58
C VAL A 403 3.99 14.62 -1.43
N THR A 404 3.57 13.35 -1.41
CA THR A 404 3.94 12.39 -0.36
C THR A 404 5.44 12.07 -0.37
N SER A 405 6.06 12.03 -1.55
CA SER A 405 7.52 11.84 -1.66
C SER A 405 8.31 13.01 -1.08
N GLY A 406 7.69 14.20 -1.03
CA GLY A 406 8.31 15.44 -0.60
C GLY A 406 9.02 16.20 -1.71
N ILE A 407 8.91 15.76 -2.98
CA ILE A 407 9.56 16.48 -4.09
C ILE A 407 8.95 17.88 -4.30
N CYS A 408 7.68 18.05 -3.93
CA CYS A 408 6.97 19.33 -4.02
C CYS A 408 7.40 20.34 -2.93
N GLU A 409 8.18 19.93 -1.92
CA GLU A 409 8.70 20.82 -0.86
C GLU A 409 9.92 21.64 -1.32
N ALA A 410 10.33 21.54 -2.58
CA ALA A 410 11.35 22.41 -3.14
C ALA A 410 10.82 23.84 -3.34
N ASP A 411 11.66 24.84 -3.09
CA ASP A 411 11.31 26.25 -3.30
C ASP A 411 11.62 26.75 -4.72
N THR A 412 12.26 25.91 -5.52
CA THR A 412 12.53 26.12 -6.94
C THR A 412 12.25 24.84 -7.72
N SER A 413 12.01 24.96 -9.02
CA SER A 413 11.81 23.81 -9.91
C SER A 413 12.95 23.71 -10.92
N ASN A 414 13.39 22.48 -11.22
CA ASN A 414 14.29 22.21 -12.34
C ASN A 414 14.00 20.83 -12.93
N MET A 415 12.81 20.67 -13.48
CA MET A 415 12.35 19.40 -14.06
C MET A 415 12.94 19.16 -15.46
N GLY A 416 13.42 20.20 -16.13
CA GLY A 416 14.06 20.13 -17.45
C GLY A 416 13.31 20.95 -18.50
N LYS A 417 13.30 20.48 -19.75
CA LYS A 417 12.68 21.21 -20.87
C LYS A 417 11.19 21.50 -20.56
N GLY A 418 10.79 22.76 -20.75
CA GLY A 418 9.41 23.20 -20.53
C GLY A 418 9.06 23.53 -19.07
N ASP A 419 10.02 23.43 -18.14
CA ASP A 419 9.86 23.95 -16.78
C ASP A 419 10.22 25.44 -16.73
N ASP A 420 9.42 26.24 -16.05
CA ASP A 420 9.61 27.70 -15.92
C ASP A 420 10.40 28.09 -14.66
N GLY A 421 10.85 27.09 -13.89
CA GLY A 421 11.63 27.23 -12.67
C GLY A 421 10.81 27.64 -11.44
N LYS A 422 9.51 27.91 -11.61
CA LYS A 422 8.63 28.38 -10.54
C LYS A 422 7.93 27.20 -9.87
N VAL A 423 7.56 27.39 -8.62
CA VAL A 423 6.77 26.43 -7.83
C VAL A 423 5.51 27.10 -7.31
N ILE A 424 4.43 26.34 -7.16
CA ILE A 424 3.23 26.78 -6.45
C ILE A 424 3.45 26.53 -4.96
N THR A 425 3.57 27.61 -4.18
CA THR A 425 3.86 27.53 -2.74
C THR A 425 2.63 27.36 -1.86
N GLU A 426 1.43 27.45 -2.45
CA GLU A 426 0.15 27.27 -1.75
C GLU A 426 0.09 25.89 -1.06
N ARG A 427 -0.27 25.90 0.22
CA ARG A 427 -0.49 24.68 1.01
C ARG A 427 -1.97 24.46 1.23
N GLY A 428 -2.41 23.22 1.03
CA GLY A 428 -3.75 22.75 1.36
C GLY A 428 -3.76 21.83 2.59
N PRO A 429 -4.76 20.94 2.70
CA PRO A 429 -4.88 19.99 3.82
C PRO A 429 -3.61 19.16 4.03
N GLY A 430 -3.34 18.81 5.30
CA GLY A 430 -2.10 18.10 5.68
C GLY A 430 -0.82 18.93 5.53
N GLY A 431 -0.94 20.23 5.26
CA GLY A 431 0.19 21.14 5.02
C GLY A 431 0.93 20.87 3.72
N LEU A 432 0.34 20.15 2.75
CA LEU A 432 1.00 19.72 1.51
C LEU A 432 0.66 20.65 0.33
N ARG A 433 1.55 20.71 -0.67
CA ARG A 433 1.40 21.56 -1.86
C ARG A 433 0.71 20.81 -3.02
N TRP A 434 -0.58 20.53 -2.89
CA TRP A 434 -1.35 19.70 -3.84
C TRP A 434 -1.38 20.25 -5.27
N LYS A 435 -1.59 21.56 -5.43
CA LYS A 435 -1.56 22.24 -6.75
C LYS A 435 -0.17 22.16 -7.42
N GLU A 436 0.90 22.18 -6.63
CA GLU A 436 2.26 21.94 -7.14
C GLU A 436 2.43 20.50 -7.63
N GLY A 437 1.86 19.53 -6.92
CA GLY A 437 1.79 18.14 -7.37
C GLY A 437 1.11 18.02 -8.74
N VAL A 438 -0.03 18.70 -8.95
CA VAL A 438 -0.72 18.72 -10.25
C VAL A 438 0.10 19.42 -11.33
N ARG A 439 0.75 20.56 -11.01
CA ARG A 439 1.64 21.26 -11.96
C ARG A 439 2.75 20.33 -12.47
N ARG A 440 3.42 19.62 -11.55
CA ARG A 440 4.49 18.67 -11.85
C ARG A 440 3.97 17.46 -12.64
N ALA A 441 2.80 16.93 -12.29
CA ALA A 441 2.16 15.85 -13.03
C ALA A 441 1.80 16.26 -14.48
N ARG A 442 1.27 17.48 -14.68
CA ARG A 442 1.02 18.02 -16.02
C ARG A 442 2.33 18.24 -16.80
N TRP A 443 3.40 18.69 -16.14
CA TRP A 443 4.72 18.78 -16.78
C TRP A 443 5.23 17.40 -17.23
N ALA A 444 5.10 16.36 -16.40
CA ALA A 444 5.53 15.00 -16.73
C ALA A 444 4.87 14.48 -18.02
N LEU A 445 3.61 14.87 -18.24
CA LEU A 445 2.86 14.58 -19.46
C LEU A 445 3.31 15.45 -20.64
N LYS A 446 3.22 16.77 -20.51
CA LYS A 446 3.44 17.73 -21.61
C LYS A 446 4.89 17.76 -22.11
N SER A 447 5.85 17.40 -21.27
CA SER A 447 7.26 17.28 -21.65
C SER A 447 7.58 16.01 -22.44
N GLY A 448 6.68 15.00 -22.43
CA GLY A 448 6.92 13.66 -22.95
C GLY A 448 7.83 12.80 -22.06
N GLU A 449 8.20 13.29 -20.88
CA GLU A 449 9.12 12.58 -19.98
C GLU A 449 8.50 11.29 -19.41
N ALA A 450 7.21 11.30 -19.08
CA ALA A 450 6.50 10.09 -18.65
C ALA A 450 6.54 8.98 -19.72
N TRP A 451 6.28 9.35 -20.98
CA TRP A 451 6.38 8.43 -22.12
C TRP A 451 7.81 7.90 -22.29
N ARG A 452 8.82 8.77 -22.18
CA ARG A 452 10.23 8.37 -22.27
C ARG A 452 10.64 7.33 -21.23
N GLN A 453 10.18 7.47 -19.98
CA GLN A 453 10.46 6.49 -18.92
C GLN A 453 9.73 5.17 -19.17
N TRP A 454 8.50 5.23 -19.70
CA TRP A 454 7.75 4.06 -20.14
C TRP A 454 8.46 3.32 -21.28
N GLU A 455 8.90 4.01 -22.34
CA GLU A 455 9.65 3.40 -23.45
C GLU A 455 10.94 2.74 -22.99
N LYS A 456 11.67 3.39 -22.09
CA LYS A 456 12.88 2.80 -21.49
C LYS A 456 12.57 1.53 -20.71
N PHE A 457 11.45 1.49 -19.99
CA PHE A 457 11.00 0.29 -19.28
C PHE A 457 10.63 -0.84 -20.26
N VAL A 458 9.88 -0.53 -21.31
CA VAL A 458 9.57 -1.49 -22.38
C VAL A 458 10.86 -2.03 -23.01
N LYS A 459 11.78 -1.16 -23.38
CA LYS A 459 13.05 -1.53 -23.98
C LYS A 459 13.88 -2.45 -23.07
N VAL A 460 14.15 -2.03 -21.84
CA VAL A 460 15.04 -2.80 -20.94
C VAL A 460 14.43 -4.15 -20.58
N THR A 461 13.11 -4.26 -20.41
CA THR A 461 12.47 -5.55 -20.12
C THR A 461 12.49 -6.50 -21.32
N ASN A 462 12.38 -5.97 -22.54
CA ASN A 462 12.55 -6.77 -23.75
C ASN A 462 14.02 -7.17 -23.98
N GLU A 463 14.99 -6.34 -23.63
CA GLU A 463 16.43 -6.70 -23.67
C GLU A 463 16.79 -7.77 -22.63
N ILE A 464 16.22 -7.70 -21.42
CA ILE A 464 16.44 -8.71 -20.37
C ILE A 464 15.71 -10.03 -20.70
N GLY A 465 14.57 -9.94 -21.38
CA GLY A 465 13.72 -11.08 -21.70
C GLY A 465 14.07 -11.81 -23.00
N ALA A 466 14.84 -11.19 -23.88
CA ALA A 466 15.42 -11.80 -25.08
C ALA A 466 16.63 -12.68 -24.72
#